data_AF-A0A318HB84-F1
#
_entry.id   AF-A0A318HB84-F1
#
_cell.length_a   1.000
_cell.length_b   1.000
_cell.length_c   1.000
_cell.angle_alpha   90.00
_cell.angle_beta   90.00
_cell.angle_gamma   90.00
#
_symmetry.space_group_name_H-M   'P 1'
#
loop_
_entity.id
_entity.type
_entity.pdbx_description
1 polymer ?
#
loop_
_entity_poly.entity_id
_entity_poly.type
_entity_poly.pdbx_seq_one_letter_code
_entity_poly.pdbx_strand_id
1 'polypeptide(L)'
;MTRTARAVAGATPRTEYPPFGNQSSRAEWTERLGEVTSLGTALDLLIDWRGGREGNALEEADFLWIESRIEDRVAVLRFAELSGEYIETTTLTGEPIEKTCDAALADATAAVDVATLEAVVSAFRGDYKPPVMPTVPFMRTETELTELLIRRRSKGWYDEPLEELRRRRAAVVVD
;
A
#
# COMPACT_ATOMS: atom_id res chain seq x y z
N MET A 1 27.31 -35.53 18.18
CA MET A 1 26.14 -34.84 18.79
C MET A 1 25.25 -34.34 17.66
N THR A 2 24.21 -35.10 17.32
CA THR A 2 23.29 -34.77 16.23
C THR A 2 22.11 -34.01 16.84
N ARG A 3 22.02 -32.70 16.59
CA ARG A 3 20.87 -31.89 17.01
C ARG A 3 19.69 -32.20 16.08
N THR A 4 18.77 -33.03 16.52
CA THR A 4 17.45 -33.15 15.91
C THR A 4 16.66 -31.88 16.25
N ALA A 5 16.54 -30.97 15.29
CA ALA A 5 15.62 -29.84 15.41
C ALA A 5 14.19 -30.39 15.44
N ARG A 6 13.52 -30.28 16.59
CA ARG A 6 12.09 -30.55 16.70
C ARG A 6 11.39 -29.49 15.87
N ALA A 7 10.77 -29.87 14.76
CA ALA A 7 9.84 -29.02 14.04
C ALA A 7 8.67 -28.72 14.99
N VAL A 8 8.71 -27.56 15.63
CA VAL A 8 7.55 -27.04 16.36
C VAL A 8 6.54 -26.71 15.27
N ALA A 9 5.39 -27.39 15.28
CA ALA A 9 4.29 -27.04 14.40
C ALA A 9 4.02 -25.55 14.61
N GLY A 10 4.20 -24.75 13.55
CA GLY A 10 3.86 -23.33 13.58
C GLY A 10 2.39 -23.15 13.94
N ALA A 11 1.99 -21.92 14.26
CA ALA A 11 0.58 -21.61 14.47
C ALA A 11 -0.23 -22.13 13.28
N THR A 12 -1.27 -22.94 13.54
CA THR A 12 -2.19 -23.38 12.51
C THR A 12 -2.76 -22.13 11.84
N PRO A 13 -2.65 -21.98 10.51
CA PRO A 13 -3.21 -20.84 9.81
C PRO A 13 -4.69 -20.74 10.15
N ARG A 14 -5.13 -19.57 10.60
CA ARG A 14 -6.55 -19.34 10.87
C ARG A 14 -7.26 -19.31 9.52
N THR A 15 -7.99 -20.37 9.21
CA THR A 15 -8.79 -20.50 7.98
C THR A 15 -10.17 -19.85 8.11
N GLU A 16 -10.64 -19.65 9.34
CA GLU A 16 -11.91 -19.01 9.64
C GLU A 16 -11.76 -17.48 9.65
N TYR A 17 -12.62 -16.81 8.88
CA TYR A 17 -12.65 -15.36 8.85
C TYR A 17 -13.03 -14.77 10.22
N PRO A 18 -12.44 -13.64 10.64
CA PRO A 18 -12.89 -12.94 11.83
C PRO A 18 -14.39 -12.63 11.73
N PRO A 19 -15.16 -12.74 12.82
CA PRO A 19 -16.59 -12.42 12.82
C PRO A 19 -16.86 -10.92 12.63
N PHE A 20 -15.80 -10.08 12.60
CA PHE A 20 -15.86 -8.64 12.39
C PHE A 20 -15.83 -8.31 10.89
N GLY A 21 -16.70 -7.39 10.46
CA GLY A 21 -16.87 -6.96 9.06
C GLY A 21 -18.20 -7.42 8.45
N ASN A 22 -18.55 -6.89 7.28
CA ASN A 22 -19.74 -7.23 6.51
C ASN A 22 -19.50 -8.53 5.74
N GLN A 23 -19.99 -9.64 6.29
CA GLN A 23 -19.80 -10.97 5.71
C GLN A 23 -20.44 -11.12 4.31
N SER A 24 -21.53 -10.40 4.03
CA SER A 24 -22.17 -10.42 2.71
C SER A 24 -21.27 -9.78 1.66
N SER A 25 -20.69 -8.62 1.97
CA SER A 25 -19.74 -7.93 1.10
C SER A 25 -18.50 -8.80 0.86
N ARG A 26 -17.94 -9.42 1.91
CA ARG A 26 -16.78 -10.30 1.77
C ARG A 26 -17.05 -11.53 0.92
N ALA A 27 -18.25 -12.12 1.02
CA ALA A 27 -18.65 -13.25 0.17
C ALA A 27 -18.74 -12.84 -1.31
N GLU A 28 -19.40 -11.71 -1.60
CA GLU A 28 -19.50 -11.16 -2.97
C GLU A 28 -18.11 -10.91 -3.58
N TRP A 29 -17.20 -10.27 -2.83
CA TRP A 29 -15.84 -10.03 -3.29
C TRP A 29 -15.03 -11.30 -3.48
N THR A 30 -15.26 -12.32 -2.65
CA THR A 30 -14.60 -13.62 -2.80
C THR A 30 -15.03 -14.31 -4.10
N GLU A 31 -16.33 -14.27 -4.42
CA GLU A 31 -16.86 -14.80 -5.68
C GLU A 31 -16.31 -14.04 -6.89
N ARG A 32 -16.39 -12.70 -6.85
CA ARG A 32 -15.85 -11.82 -7.91
C ARG A 32 -14.38 -12.09 -8.20
N LEU A 33 -13.54 -12.24 -7.15
CA LEU A 33 -12.11 -12.51 -7.33
C LEU A 33 -11.83 -13.91 -7.88
N GLY A 34 -12.74 -14.86 -7.72
CA GLY A 34 -12.66 -16.19 -8.35
C GLY A 34 -12.71 -16.11 -9.88
N GLU A 35 -13.39 -15.12 -10.43
CA GLU A 35 -13.55 -14.90 -11.87
C GLU A 35 -12.38 -14.12 -12.51
N VAL A 36 -11.54 -13.46 -11.71
CA VAL A 36 -10.40 -12.68 -12.20
C VAL A 36 -9.25 -13.61 -12.57
N THR A 37 -9.11 -14.04 -13.83
CA THR A 37 -8.16 -15.09 -14.23
C THR A 37 -6.85 -14.61 -14.86
N SER A 38 -6.64 -13.30 -14.98
CA SER A 38 -5.44 -12.74 -15.63
C SER A 38 -4.86 -11.58 -14.84
N LEU A 39 -3.52 -11.46 -14.84
CA LEU A 39 -2.79 -10.45 -14.10
C LEU A 39 -3.23 -9.03 -14.45
N GLY A 40 -3.41 -8.73 -15.75
CA GLY A 40 -3.85 -7.39 -16.20
C GLY A 40 -5.16 -6.96 -15.53
N THR A 41 -6.20 -7.79 -15.64
CA THR A 41 -7.50 -7.54 -14.99
C THR A 41 -7.40 -7.41 -13.48
N ALA A 42 -6.54 -8.22 -12.83
CA ALA A 42 -6.35 -8.12 -11.38
C ALA A 42 -5.65 -6.82 -10.98
N LEU A 43 -4.68 -6.38 -11.78
CA LEU A 43 -3.94 -5.14 -11.56
C LEU A 43 -4.83 -3.91 -11.78
N ASP A 44 -5.61 -3.88 -12.86
CA ASP A 44 -6.57 -2.81 -13.13
C ASP A 44 -7.57 -2.69 -11.98
N LEU A 45 -8.10 -3.83 -11.51
CA LEU A 45 -9.00 -3.86 -10.34
C LEU A 45 -8.35 -3.30 -9.08
N LEU A 46 -7.05 -3.57 -8.85
CA LEU A 46 -6.32 -3.04 -7.69
C LEU A 46 -6.11 -1.52 -7.80
N ILE A 47 -5.72 -1.03 -8.97
CA ILE A 47 -5.52 0.40 -9.23
C ILE A 47 -6.83 1.14 -9.06
N ASP A 48 -7.91 0.63 -9.65
CA ASP A 48 -9.26 1.19 -9.51
C ASP A 48 -9.73 1.16 -8.06
N TRP A 49 -9.46 0.09 -7.32
CA TRP A 49 -9.83 0.00 -5.90
C TRP A 49 -9.10 1.05 -5.04
N ARG A 50 -7.81 1.30 -5.32
CA ARG A 50 -7.00 2.29 -4.62
C ARG A 50 -7.32 3.72 -5.02
N GLY A 51 -7.64 3.97 -6.30
CA GLY A 51 -7.95 5.31 -6.82
C GLY A 51 -9.42 5.71 -6.73
N GLY A 52 -10.33 4.75 -6.63
CA GLY A 52 -11.77 4.95 -6.88
C GLY A 52 -12.62 5.46 -5.72
N ARG A 53 -12.05 5.96 -4.60
CA ARG A 53 -12.88 6.43 -3.49
C ARG A 53 -12.56 7.84 -3.01
N GLU A 54 -13.56 8.71 -3.16
CA GLU A 54 -13.67 9.98 -2.45
C GLU A 54 -13.97 9.71 -0.95
N GLY A 55 -13.13 10.20 -0.04
CA GLY A 55 -13.32 10.05 1.41
C GLY A 55 -12.27 9.17 2.12
N ASN A 56 -12.45 8.92 3.43
CA ASN A 56 -11.50 8.14 4.22
C ASN A 56 -11.82 6.64 4.16
N ALA A 57 -11.19 5.93 3.22
CA ALA A 57 -11.39 4.49 3.03
C ALA A 57 -11.12 3.63 4.29
N LEU A 58 -10.36 4.15 5.27
CA LEU A 58 -10.10 3.46 6.54
C LEU A 58 -11.30 3.44 7.49
N GLU A 59 -12.33 4.26 7.23
CA GLU A 59 -13.58 4.28 8.01
C GLU A 59 -14.58 3.22 7.54
N GLU A 60 -14.31 2.59 6.39
CA GLU A 60 -15.14 1.51 5.87
C GLU A 60 -14.72 0.15 6.42
N ALA A 61 -15.69 -0.56 6.99
CA ALA A 61 -15.45 -1.77 7.78
C ALA A 61 -14.69 -2.90 7.06
N ASP A 62 -14.67 -2.91 5.72
CA ASP A 62 -14.07 -4.00 4.92
C ASP A 62 -13.11 -3.54 3.83
N PHE A 63 -12.84 -2.23 3.71
CA PHE A 63 -11.99 -1.73 2.63
C PHE A 63 -10.61 -2.38 2.63
N LEU A 64 -9.95 -2.39 3.79
CA LEU A 64 -8.62 -2.99 3.97
C LEU A 64 -8.63 -4.51 3.74
N TRP A 65 -9.73 -5.17 4.09
CA TRP A 65 -9.86 -6.61 3.87
C TRP A 65 -9.98 -6.90 2.38
N ILE A 66 -10.86 -6.18 1.67
CA ILE A 66 -11.07 -6.36 0.23
C ILE A 66 -9.79 -6.05 -0.54
N GLU A 67 -9.11 -4.94 -0.21
CA GLU A 67 -7.81 -4.60 -0.81
C GLU A 67 -6.82 -5.76 -0.65
N SER A 68 -6.69 -6.34 0.55
CA SER A 68 -5.78 -7.46 0.78
C SER A 68 -6.12 -8.71 -0.06
N ARG A 69 -7.41 -8.95 -0.36
CA ARG A 69 -7.83 -10.08 -1.21
C ARG A 69 -7.51 -9.82 -2.68
N ILE A 70 -7.66 -8.57 -3.14
CA ILE A 70 -7.24 -8.17 -4.49
C ILE A 70 -5.71 -8.32 -4.61
N GLU A 71 -4.96 -7.84 -3.61
CA GLU A 71 -3.50 -7.98 -3.54
C GLU A 71 -3.05 -9.44 -3.60
N ASP A 72 -3.69 -10.34 -2.84
CA ASP A 72 -3.40 -11.78 -2.89
C ASP A 72 -3.62 -12.34 -4.31
N ARG A 73 -4.70 -11.93 -4.99
CA ARG A 73 -5.00 -12.38 -6.35
C ARG A 73 -3.95 -11.90 -7.35
N VAL A 74 -3.56 -10.62 -7.28
CA VAL A 74 -2.49 -10.05 -8.12
C VAL A 74 -1.17 -10.76 -7.86
N ALA A 75 -0.82 -11.03 -6.60
CA ALA A 75 0.42 -11.72 -6.24
C ALA A 75 0.47 -13.14 -6.82
N VAL A 76 -0.61 -13.91 -6.72
CA VAL A 76 -0.69 -15.26 -7.31
C VAL A 76 -0.53 -15.22 -8.82
N LEU A 77 -1.26 -14.34 -9.51
CA LEU A 77 -1.21 -14.23 -10.97
C LEU A 77 0.15 -13.72 -11.46
N ARG A 78 0.80 -12.84 -10.70
CA ARG A 78 2.16 -12.36 -10.99
C ARG A 78 3.15 -13.50 -11.12
N PHE A 79 3.15 -14.43 -10.18
CA PHE A 79 4.06 -15.59 -10.22
C PHE A 79 3.67 -16.63 -11.27
N ALA A 80 2.41 -16.63 -11.73
CA ALA A 80 1.95 -17.53 -12.78
C ALA A 80 2.29 -17.00 -14.19
N GLU A 81 2.27 -15.68 -14.39
CA GLU A 81 2.34 -15.06 -15.73
C GLU A 81 3.70 -14.42 -16.05
N LEU A 82 4.47 -14.00 -15.04
CA LEU A 82 5.73 -13.27 -15.24
C LEU A 82 6.97 -14.10 -14.89
N SER A 83 8.10 -13.75 -15.52
CA SER A 83 9.39 -14.35 -15.16
C SER A 83 9.91 -13.78 -13.84
N GLY A 84 10.77 -14.55 -13.15
CA GLY A 84 11.43 -14.07 -11.93
C GLY A 84 12.25 -12.79 -12.17
N GLU A 85 12.96 -12.71 -13.30
CA GLU A 85 13.71 -11.52 -13.68
C GLU A 85 12.82 -10.27 -13.83
N TYR A 86 11.65 -10.42 -14.48
CA TYR A 86 10.71 -9.31 -14.61
C TYR A 86 10.21 -8.86 -13.23
N ILE A 87 9.84 -9.81 -12.38
CA ILE A 87 9.37 -9.55 -11.02
C ILE A 87 10.41 -8.79 -10.19
N GLU A 88 11.70 -9.05 -10.39
CA GLU A 88 12.78 -8.43 -9.61
C GLU A 88 13.23 -7.06 -10.13
N THR A 89 12.90 -6.71 -11.38
CA THR A 89 13.43 -5.51 -12.05
C THR A 89 12.38 -4.49 -12.47
N THR A 90 11.13 -4.92 -12.64
CA THR A 90 10.06 -4.11 -13.22
C THR A 90 8.82 -4.13 -12.33
N THR A 91 8.20 -2.98 -12.13
CA THR A 91 6.91 -2.87 -11.45
C THR A 91 5.80 -3.47 -12.32
N LEU A 92 4.65 -3.79 -11.73
CA LEU A 92 3.51 -4.32 -12.49
C LEU A 92 2.92 -3.29 -13.47
N THR A 93 3.17 -2.00 -13.25
CA THR A 93 2.81 -0.90 -14.15
C THR A 93 3.79 -0.70 -15.31
N GLY A 94 4.94 -1.41 -15.29
CA GLY A 94 5.89 -1.50 -16.41
C GLY A 94 7.15 -0.65 -16.25
N GLU A 95 7.25 0.16 -15.20
CA GLU A 95 8.42 0.98 -14.92
C GLU A 95 9.56 0.17 -14.27
N PRO A 96 10.83 0.44 -14.61
CA PRO A 96 11.97 -0.15 -13.89
C PRO A 96 12.00 0.29 -12.43
N ILE A 97 12.11 -0.68 -11.51
CA ILE A 97 12.01 -0.46 -10.06
C ILE A 97 13.02 0.59 -9.57
N GLU A 98 14.29 0.45 -9.96
CA GLU A 98 15.37 1.37 -9.54
C GLU A 98 15.04 2.82 -9.92
N LYS A 99 14.58 3.04 -11.16
CA LYS A 99 14.21 4.37 -11.64
C LYS A 99 13.01 4.95 -10.90
N THR A 100 12.00 4.12 -10.60
CA THR A 100 10.83 4.53 -9.83
C THR A 100 11.22 4.96 -8.41
N CYS A 101 12.05 4.18 -7.74
CA CYS A 101 12.55 4.48 -6.40
C CYS A 101 13.37 5.78 -6.37
N ASP A 102 14.30 5.94 -7.33
CA ASP A 102 15.16 7.12 -7.43
C ASP A 102 14.35 8.39 -7.70
N ALA A 103 13.35 8.31 -8.59
CA ALA A 103 12.47 9.42 -8.91
C ALA A 103 11.66 9.87 -7.68
N ALA A 104 11.07 8.93 -6.93
CA ALA A 104 10.32 9.25 -5.73
C ALA A 104 11.19 9.95 -4.66
N LEU A 105 12.44 9.50 -4.48
CA LEU A 105 13.39 10.12 -3.55
C LEU A 105 13.84 11.52 -4.01
N ALA A 106 14.04 11.69 -5.32
CA ALA A 106 14.36 12.98 -5.91
C ALA A 106 13.21 13.99 -5.71
N ASP A 107 11.98 13.59 -6.00
CA ASP A 107 10.78 14.42 -5.82
C ASP A 107 10.56 14.79 -4.36
N ALA A 108 10.73 13.83 -3.45
CA ALA A 108 10.64 14.06 -2.01
C ALA A 108 11.71 15.05 -1.52
N THR A 109 12.93 14.95 -2.06
CA THR A 109 14.02 15.88 -1.73
C THR A 109 13.72 17.29 -2.26
N ALA A 110 13.19 17.40 -3.47
CA ALA A 110 12.84 18.64 -4.14
C ALA A 110 11.57 19.32 -3.59
N ALA A 111 10.73 18.61 -2.83
CA ALA A 111 9.52 19.15 -2.23
C ALA A 111 9.82 20.45 -1.46
N VAL A 112 9.06 21.52 -1.74
CA VAL A 112 9.32 22.86 -1.19
C VAL A 112 8.73 23.06 0.21
N ASP A 113 7.74 22.24 0.57
CA ASP A 113 7.06 22.28 1.87
C ASP A 113 6.63 20.87 2.31
N VAL A 114 6.09 20.78 3.54
CA VAL A 114 5.64 19.52 4.12
C VAL A 114 4.41 18.96 3.39
N ALA A 115 3.52 19.80 2.87
CA ALA A 115 2.33 19.34 2.18
C ALA A 115 2.68 18.64 0.85
N THR A 116 3.59 19.23 0.09
CA THR A 116 4.15 18.65 -1.14
C THR A 116 4.86 17.34 -0.85
N LEU A 117 5.66 17.28 0.23
CA LEU A 117 6.32 16.05 0.63
C LEU A 117 5.31 14.95 1.03
N GLU A 118 4.28 15.28 1.82
CA GLU A 118 3.21 14.34 2.16
C GLU A 118 2.51 13.79 0.91
N ALA A 119 2.26 14.64 -0.09
CA ALA A 119 1.66 14.22 -1.36
C ALA A 119 2.56 13.23 -2.12
N VAL A 120 3.87 13.48 -2.20
CA VAL A 120 4.84 12.56 -2.83
C VAL A 120 4.86 11.21 -2.12
N VAL A 121 4.94 11.18 -0.78
CA VAL A 121 4.93 9.93 -0.01
C VAL A 121 3.60 9.18 -0.18
N SER A 122 2.48 9.90 -0.17
CA SER A 122 1.16 9.30 -0.37
C SER A 122 1.00 8.71 -1.78
N ALA A 123 1.47 9.42 -2.82
CA ALA A 123 1.44 8.94 -4.19
C ALA A 123 2.29 7.68 -4.35
N PHE A 124 3.52 7.67 -3.83
CA PHE A 124 4.39 6.49 -3.88
C PHE A 124 3.72 5.26 -3.27
N ARG A 125 3.03 5.41 -2.13
CA ARG A 125 2.25 4.32 -1.52
C ARG A 125 1.06 3.90 -2.38
N GLY A 126 0.29 4.85 -2.89
CA GLY A 126 -0.89 4.56 -3.71
C GLY A 126 -0.52 3.75 -4.96
N ASP A 127 0.52 4.20 -5.65
CA ASP A 127 0.92 3.65 -6.95
C ASP A 127 1.71 2.34 -6.78
N TYR A 128 2.63 2.27 -5.82
CA TYR A 128 3.64 1.21 -5.79
C TYR A 128 3.55 0.25 -4.60
N LYS A 129 2.59 0.42 -3.67
CA LYS A 129 2.39 -0.54 -2.58
C LYS A 129 2.29 -1.97 -3.15
N PRO A 130 2.99 -2.95 -2.54
CA PRO A 130 2.95 -4.34 -3.00
C PRO A 130 1.51 -4.83 -3.21
N PRO A 131 1.27 -5.68 -4.22
CA PRO A 131 2.25 -6.40 -5.04
C PRO A 131 2.75 -5.67 -6.30
N VAL A 132 2.38 -4.39 -6.52
CA VAL A 132 2.81 -3.60 -7.71
C VAL A 132 4.33 -3.50 -7.80
N MET A 133 4.98 -3.12 -6.70
CA MET A 133 6.43 -3.22 -6.53
C MET A 133 6.76 -4.39 -5.59
N PRO A 134 7.89 -5.10 -5.77
CA PRO A 134 8.39 -6.05 -4.79
C PRO A 134 8.61 -5.40 -3.42
N THR A 135 8.34 -6.15 -2.35
CA THR A 135 8.37 -5.63 -0.97
C THR A 135 9.71 -5.03 -0.57
N VAL A 136 10.84 -5.64 -0.96
CA VAL A 136 12.17 -5.19 -0.54
C VAL A 136 12.49 -3.77 -1.04
N PRO A 137 12.45 -3.47 -2.35
CA PRO A 137 12.68 -2.11 -2.84
C PRO A 137 11.63 -1.14 -2.31
N PHE A 138 10.34 -1.53 -2.28
CA PHE A 138 9.28 -0.68 -1.74
C PHE A 138 9.56 -0.25 -0.30
N MET A 139 9.84 -1.20 0.60
CA MET A 139 10.04 -0.91 2.02
C MET A 139 11.31 -0.08 2.29
N ARG A 140 12.36 -0.25 1.47
CA ARG A 140 13.57 0.58 1.58
C ARG A 140 13.26 2.03 1.23
N THR A 141 12.67 2.27 0.05
CA THR A 141 12.29 3.61 -0.39
C THR A 141 11.29 4.25 0.57
N GLU A 142 10.27 3.50 1.00
CA GLU A 142 9.27 3.95 1.97
C GLU A 142 9.90 4.39 3.31
N THR A 143 10.92 3.69 3.79
CA THR A 143 11.64 4.07 5.00
C THR A 143 12.33 5.42 4.82
N GLU A 144 13.05 5.61 3.72
CA GLU A 144 13.77 6.86 3.43
C GLU A 144 12.81 8.05 3.24
N LEU A 145 11.72 7.84 2.49
CA LEU A 145 10.65 8.81 2.29
C LEU A 145 10.01 9.24 3.62
N THR A 146 9.66 8.26 4.47
CA THR A 146 9.05 8.53 5.77
C THR A 146 10.02 9.18 6.74
N GLU A 147 11.31 8.82 6.72
CA GLU A 147 12.32 9.52 7.52
C GLU A 147 12.41 11.01 7.16
N LEU A 148 12.45 11.34 5.86
CA LEU A 148 12.46 12.73 5.40
C LEU A 148 11.20 13.47 5.84
N LEU A 149 10.03 12.83 5.69
CA LEU A 149 8.75 13.39 6.10
C LEU A 149 8.70 13.69 7.60
N ILE A 150 9.07 12.72 8.45
CA ILE A 150 9.10 12.91 9.90
C ILE A 150 10.02 14.07 10.27
N ARG A 151 11.24 14.12 9.71
CA ARG A 151 12.21 15.20 9.99
C ARG A 151 11.67 16.57 9.62
N ARG A 152 11.03 16.73 8.45
CA ARG A 152 10.48 18.03 8.02
C ARG A 152 9.24 18.42 8.80
N ARG A 153 8.33 17.48 9.05
CA ARG A 153 7.07 17.75 9.74
C ARG A 153 7.29 18.08 11.22
N SER A 154 8.26 17.43 11.87
CA SER A 154 8.60 17.66 13.30
C SER A 154 9.30 18.98 13.58
N LYS A 155 9.90 19.63 12.56
CA LYS A 155 10.57 20.91 12.72
C LYS A 155 9.53 22.00 13.01
N GLY A 156 9.65 22.66 14.18
CA GLY A 156 8.70 23.71 14.57
C GLY A 156 7.28 23.19 14.77
N TRP A 157 7.11 21.92 15.17
CA TRP A 157 5.80 21.24 15.23
C TRP A 157 4.72 22.02 16.01
N TYR A 158 5.12 22.81 17.01
CA TYR A 158 4.22 23.59 17.86
C TYR A 158 4.17 25.09 17.50
N ASP A 159 4.88 25.52 16.45
CA ASP A 159 5.00 26.94 16.09
C ASP A 159 3.71 27.46 15.43
N GLU A 160 2.97 26.59 14.73
CA GLU A 160 1.72 26.93 14.05
C GLU A 160 0.51 26.82 15.00
N PRO A 161 -0.28 27.91 15.20
CA PRO A 161 -1.52 27.85 15.96
C PRO A 161 -2.56 26.89 15.33
N LEU A 162 -3.38 26.24 16.15
CA LEU A 162 -4.36 25.26 15.68
C LEU A 162 -5.37 25.83 14.68
N GLU A 163 -5.75 27.10 14.80
CA GLU A 163 -6.64 27.77 13.83
C GLU A 163 -6.01 27.87 12.44
N GLU A 164 -4.72 28.17 12.38
CA GLU A 164 -3.96 28.22 11.13
C GLU A 164 -3.79 26.83 10.54
N LEU A 165 -3.42 25.85 11.37
CA LEU A 165 -3.31 24.46 10.96
C LEU A 165 -4.62 23.93 10.37
N ARG A 166 -5.77 24.22 11.00
CA ARG A 166 -7.09 23.82 10.51
C ARG A 166 -7.40 24.44 9.15
N ARG A 167 -7.12 25.75 8.97
CA ARG A 167 -7.28 26.43 7.68
C ARG A 167 -6.39 25.82 6.60
N ARG A 168 -5.11 25.62 6.89
CA ARG A 168 -4.15 25.02 5.95
C ARG A 168 -4.52 23.59 5.56
N ARG A 169 -5.10 22.81 6.47
CA ARG A 169 -5.60 21.44 6.21
C ARG A 169 -7.01 21.41 5.60
N ALA A 170 -7.64 22.57 5.39
CA ALA A 170 -9.03 22.69 4.94
C ALA A 170 -10.01 21.85 5.79
N ALA A 171 -9.76 21.76 7.10
CA ALA A 171 -10.57 20.95 8.00
C ALA A 171 -11.95 21.57 8.23
N VAL A 172 -13.00 20.77 8.15
CA VAL A 172 -14.35 21.15 8.61
C VAL A 172 -14.40 20.97 10.12
N VAL A 173 -14.63 22.06 10.86
CA VAL A 173 -14.81 22.01 12.31
C VAL A 173 -16.29 21.72 12.58
N VAL A 174 -16.56 20.64 13.32
CA VAL A 174 -17.90 20.25 13.76
C VAL A 174 -17.97 20.47 15.26
N ASP A 175 -19.01 21.16 15.71
CA ASP A 175 -19.28 21.46 17.13
C ASP A 175 -19.87 20.26 17.88
#